data_AF-A0AAJ7R982-F1
#
_entry.id   AF-A0AAJ7R982-F1
#
_cell.length_a   1.000
_cell.length_b   1.000
_cell.length_c   1.000
_cell.angle_alpha   90.00
_cell.angle_beta   90.00
_cell.angle_gamma   90.00
#
_symmetry.space_group_name_H-M   'P 1'
#
loop_
_entity.id
_entity.type
_entity.pdbx_description
1 polymer ?
#
loop_
_entity_poly.entity_id
_entity_poly.type
_entity_poly.pdbx_seq_one_letter_code
_entity_poly.pdbx_strand_id
1 'polypeptide(L)'
;MYHVRVGFRLFPKVLKFKSLKNDTCTIMTQSEIIYSDDVLTAKKNGWPIVALESTIITHGMPYPDNFNTALKVEETVRKQGAVPATISILDGKIHVGTSEEEIKKLSNSTSNTIKCSRRDFPLVISEKLNGGTTVSGTMLVANLAGIPIMATGGIGGVHRGAELTFDVSADLSELGRTPVAVVCAGVKAILDIPKTLEYLETQGVPVVSVGTSNAFPAFYCHETKDKIISPIHVYNSKDAAELIAVQRKLQFHTGILLTVPIPKEYSLDPMELEIAIQDALEQAKCNGISGKNITPFLLQKVTELTAGESLRANKALIENNAKVAAEIAKELSIIQNLYPQAYKIASSFKATKPPVVIGGSIFDTILQVDEPKIKFDGRMYKGQSRKSYGGVARNIAVALNNLGVNGTKLLSVVGNDEPGKGIIKSLQGNEDMVQVLNTANTARYTAIINNAGECLFGIGEMDAFSAISPDIIVRHKTNLEKSGLLILDGNTSLETIRTIMDIAAQFTIPDASRLGKNKPPGLSTRGAVDLKHGSKQKSERCPVSDSTTRQRLTLPPSAYDNVLL
;
A
#
# COMPACT_ATOMS: atom_id res chain seq x y z
N MET A 1 10.80 47.74 -49.46
CA MET A 1 10.44 46.43 -48.88
C MET A 1 11.52 45.42 -49.24
N TYR A 2 12.39 45.08 -48.29
CA TYR A 2 13.34 43.96 -48.44
C TYR A 2 13.65 43.39 -47.05
N HIS A 3 13.52 42.07 -46.92
CA HIS A 3 13.90 41.26 -45.76
C HIS A 3 15.41 41.30 -45.52
N VAL A 4 15.83 41.43 -44.27
CA VAL A 4 17.23 41.19 -43.84
C VAL A 4 17.25 40.16 -42.71
N ARG A 5 18.13 39.16 -42.92
CA ARG A 5 18.46 38.02 -42.06
C ARG A 5 19.09 38.45 -40.73
N VAL A 6 18.82 37.70 -39.66
CA VAL A 6 19.74 37.56 -38.52
C VAL A 6 19.93 36.07 -38.25
N GLY A 7 21.17 35.60 -38.39
CA GLY A 7 21.55 34.21 -38.13
C GLY A 7 21.90 33.99 -36.66
N PHE A 8 21.56 32.82 -36.14
CA PHE A 8 22.06 32.32 -34.85
C PHE A 8 23.01 31.14 -35.08
N ARG A 9 24.21 31.28 -34.48
CA ARG A 9 25.31 30.31 -34.45
C ARG A 9 24.92 29.09 -33.61
N LEU A 10 25.12 27.89 -34.15
CA LEU A 10 25.16 26.64 -33.39
C LEU A 10 26.43 26.56 -32.53
N PHE A 11 26.28 26.24 -31.24
CA PHE A 11 27.29 25.53 -30.46
C PHE A 11 26.67 24.24 -29.91
N PRO A 12 27.32 23.07 -30.10
CA PRO A 12 26.83 21.79 -29.62
C PRO A 12 27.32 21.56 -28.19
N LYS A 13 26.39 21.54 -27.22
CA LYS A 13 26.59 20.78 -25.98
C LYS A 13 25.32 19.98 -25.73
N VAL A 14 25.36 18.73 -26.15
CA VAL A 14 24.43 17.68 -25.72
C VAL A 14 24.61 17.53 -24.21
N LEU A 15 23.80 18.24 -23.44
CA LEU A 15 23.54 17.90 -22.05
C LEU A 15 22.80 16.56 -22.07
N LYS A 16 23.54 15.48 -21.80
CA LYS A 16 22.95 14.18 -21.47
C LYS A 16 22.04 14.39 -20.26
N PHE A 17 20.73 14.43 -20.48
CA PHE A 17 19.77 14.17 -19.43
C PHE A 17 19.98 12.71 -19.00
N LYS A 18 20.69 12.51 -17.88
CA LYS A 18 20.54 11.28 -17.11
C LYS A 18 19.09 11.24 -16.67
N SER A 19 18.34 10.26 -17.17
CA SER A 19 17.04 9.88 -16.64
C SER A 19 17.16 9.77 -15.12
N LEU A 20 16.55 10.72 -14.41
CA LEU A 20 16.29 10.61 -12.98
C LEU A 20 15.31 9.45 -12.85
N LYS A 21 15.85 8.31 -12.40
CA LYS A 21 15.03 7.19 -11.96
C LYS A 21 14.02 7.72 -10.97
N ASN A 22 12.75 7.35 -11.17
CA ASN A 22 11.73 7.41 -10.12
C ASN A 22 12.12 6.42 -9.03
N ASP A 23 13.13 6.77 -8.25
CA ASP A 23 13.37 6.15 -6.96
C ASP A 23 12.26 6.69 -6.05
N THR A 24 11.34 5.80 -5.68
CA THR A 24 10.42 6.02 -4.57
C THR A 24 11.22 6.62 -3.42
N CYS A 25 10.78 7.80 -2.97
CA CYS A 25 11.34 8.58 -1.87
C CYS A 25 11.51 7.70 -0.63
N THR A 26 12.67 7.04 -0.53
CA THR A 26 13.13 6.35 0.67
C THR A 26 14.04 7.34 1.39
N ILE A 27 13.53 8.53 1.67
CA ILE A 27 14.27 9.58 2.39
C ILE A 27 13.95 9.43 3.87
N MET A 28 14.63 8.44 4.46
CA MET A 28 15.16 8.36 5.83
C MET A 28 15.90 7.01 5.85
N THR A 29 17.22 7.02 5.94
CA THR A 29 17.95 5.79 6.22
C THR A 29 17.48 5.30 7.59
N GLN A 30 17.11 4.02 7.73
CA GLN A 30 16.65 3.39 8.98
C GLN A 30 17.57 3.65 10.19
N SER A 31 18.79 4.14 9.96
CA SER A 31 19.78 4.56 10.96
C SER A 31 19.40 5.77 11.82
N GLU A 32 18.34 6.52 11.49
CA GLU A 32 17.95 7.75 12.23
C GLU A 32 16.74 7.59 13.15
N ILE A 33 16.03 6.46 13.09
CA ILE A 33 14.90 6.16 13.97
C ILE A 33 15.38 5.23 15.09
N ILE A 34 15.24 5.68 16.33
CA ILE A 34 15.48 4.90 17.53
C ILE A 34 14.18 4.18 17.89
N TYR A 35 14.25 2.86 18.02
CA TYR A 35 13.14 2.03 18.47
C TYR A 35 13.41 1.56 19.90
N SER A 36 12.37 1.52 20.74
CA SER A 36 12.47 0.82 22.02
C SER A 36 12.60 -0.70 21.83
N ASP A 37 13.13 -1.39 22.84
CA ASP A 37 13.29 -2.85 22.81
C ASP A 37 11.94 -3.57 22.64
N ASP A 38 10.88 -3.06 23.27
CA ASP A 38 9.52 -3.59 23.13
C ASP A 38 9.02 -3.48 21.68
N VAL A 39 9.24 -2.33 21.03
CA VAL A 39 8.83 -2.11 19.64
C VAL A 39 9.66 -2.98 18.69
N LEU A 40 10.97 -3.09 18.89
CA LEU A 40 11.83 -4.00 18.11
C LEU A 40 11.37 -5.46 18.24
N THR A 41 11.07 -5.89 19.45
CA THR A 41 10.58 -7.23 19.75
C THR A 41 9.23 -7.48 19.09
N ALA A 42 8.29 -6.54 19.20
CA ALA A 42 6.99 -6.63 18.57
C ALA A 42 7.10 -6.70 17.04
N LYS A 43 7.94 -5.87 16.42
CA LYS A 43 8.18 -5.90 14.97
C LYS A 43 8.78 -7.23 14.52
N LYS A 44 9.72 -7.78 15.29
CA LYS A 44 10.36 -9.09 14.99
C LYS A 44 9.35 -10.24 15.07
N ASN A 45 8.43 -10.20 16.04
CA ASN A 45 7.46 -11.27 16.29
C ASN A 45 6.10 -11.05 15.59
N GLY A 46 5.92 -9.94 14.86
CA GLY A 46 4.64 -9.61 14.21
C GLY A 46 3.52 -9.28 15.20
N TRP A 47 3.87 -8.81 16.40
CA TRP A 47 2.89 -8.43 17.42
C TRP A 47 2.24 -7.09 17.09
N PRO A 48 0.98 -6.88 17.51
CA PRO A 48 0.27 -5.63 17.26
C PRO A 48 0.96 -4.46 17.97
N ILE A 49 1.19 -3.37 17.23
CA ILE A 49 1.76 -2.12 17.73
C ILE A 49 0.77 -0.99 17.48
N VAL A 50 0.58 -0.12 18.47
CA VAL A 50 -0.23 1.11 18.35
C VAL A 50 0.68 2.32 18.54
N ALA A 51 0.77 3.17 17.52
CA ALA A 51 1.49 4.44 17.65
C ALA A 51 0.70 5.45 18.49
N LEU A 52 1.38 6.28 19.28
CA LEU A 52 0.80 7.33 20.12
C LEU A 52 1.52 8.65 19.86
N GLU A 53 0.79 9.77 19.80
CA GLU A 53 1.40 11.09 19.60
C GLU A 53 1.99 11.67 20.90
N SER A 54 3.01 12.53 20.80
CA SER A 54 3.61 13.22 21.95
C SER A 54 3.23 14.70 22.07
N THR A 55 2.49 15.27 21.10
CA THR A 55 1.93 16.63 21.24
C THR A 55 0.94 16.71 22.41
N ILE A 56 0.16 15.66 22.66
CA ILE A 56 -0.74 15.63 23.82
C ILE A 56 0.02 15.75 25.15
N ILE A 57 1.24 15.20 25.21
CA ILE A 57 2.11 15.22 26.38
C ILE A 57 2.75 16.60 26.56
N THR A 58 3.24 17.18 25.47
CA THR A 58 4.03 18.42 25.50
C THR A 58 3.19 19.70 25.49
N HIS A 59 2.04 19.69 24.80
CA HIS A 59 1.23 20.88 24.54
C HIS A 59 -0.28 20.65 24.75
N GLY A 60 -0.73 19.42 24.99
CA GLY A 60 -2.15 19.08 25.06
C GLY A 60 -2.75 19.05 26.46
N MET A 61 -1.93 18.87 27.50
CA MET A 61 -2.35 18.80 28.90
C MET A 61 -1.31 19.46 29.82
N PRO A 62 -1.72 20.03 30.96
CA PRO A 62 -0.79 20.55 31.96
C PRO A 62 -0.09 19.42 32.72
N TYR A 63 1.06 19.72 33.33
CA TYR A 63 1.71 18.82 34.30
C TYR A 63 0.96 18.85 35.66
N PRO A 64 0.79 17.72 36.36
CA PRO A 64 1.28 16.35 36.08
C PRO A 64 0.35 15.50 35.21
N ASP A 65 -0.77 16.06 34.74
CA ASP A 65 -1.78 15.31 34.01
C ASP A 65 -1.28 14.76 32.69
N ASN A 66 -0.48 15.52 31.95
CA ASN A 66 0.17 15.06 30.73
C ASN A 66 1.01 13.79 30.93
N PHE A 67 1.82 13.74 31.98
CA PHE A 67 2.68 12.62 32.34
C PHE A 67 1.85 11.41 32.75
N ASN A 68 0.93 11.59 33.69
CA ASN A 68 0.09 10.53 34.22
C ASN A 68 -0.81 9.92 33.13
N THR A 69 -1.39 10.77 32.27
CA THR A 69 -2.22 10.32 31.16
C THR A 69 -1.40 9.58 30.11
N ALA A 70 -0.20 10.03 29.78
CA ALA A 70 0.68 9.31 28.84
C ALA A 70 0.97 7.87 29.31
N LEU A 71 1.40 7.71 30.57
CA LEU A 71 1.67 6.40 31.15
C LEU A 71 0.41 5.52 31.21
N LYS A 72 -0.72 6.11 31.59
CA LYS A 72 -2.01 5.41 31.64
C LYS A 72 -2.44 4.91 30.26
N VAL A 73 -2.28 5.73 29.23
CA VAL A 73 -2.60 5.38 27.84
C VAL A 73 -1.71 4.25 27.34
N GLU A 74 -0.40 4.31 27.58
CA GLU A 74 0.49 3.20 27.22
C GLU A 74 0.11 1.89 27.93
N GLU A 75 -0.21 1.97 29.22
CA GLU A 75 -0.65 0.82 30.01
C GLU A 75 -1.98 0.24 29.48
N THR A 76 -2.90 1.08 29.05
CA THR A 76 -4.16 0.63 28.43
C THR A 76 -3.92 -0.14 27.13
N VAL A 77 -2.97 0.31 26.30
CA VAL A 77 -2.56 -0.45 25.09
C VAL A 77 -1.95 -1.80 25.48
N ARG A 78 -1.05 -1.83 26.48
CA ARG A 78 -0.43 -3.07 26.99
C ARG A 78 -1.46 -4.07 27.49
N LYS A 79 -2.45 -3.62 28.26
CA LYS A 79 -3.54 -4.45 28.81
C LYS A 79 -4.37 -5.14 27.74
N GLN A 80 -4.51 -4.53 26.55
CA GLN A 80 -5.20 -5.14 25.41
C GLN A 80 -4.32 -6.06 24.57
N GLY A 81 -3.07 -6.30 24.98
CA GLY A 81 -2.16 -7.22 24.31
C GLY A 81 -1.47 -6.62 23.09
N ALA A 82 -1.39 -5.28 22.99
CA ALA A 82 -0.61 -4.58 21.99
C ALA A 82 0.56 -3.82 22.61
N VAL A 83 1.57 -3.50 21.80
CA VAL A 83 2.73 -2.73 22.23
C VAL A 83 2.52 -1.24 21.93
N PRO A 84 2.55 -0.35 22.93
CA PRO A 84 2.49 1.09 22.68
C PRO A 84 3.80 1.59 22.08
N ALA A 85 3.69 2.47 21.10
CA ALA A 85 4.82 3.16 20.49
C ALA A 85 4.56 4.67 20.52
N THR A 86 4.79 5.29 21.68
CA THR A 86 4.79 6.76 21.77
C THR A 86 5.91 7.32 20.91
N ILE A 87 5.56 8.19 19.97
CA ILE A 87 6.48 8.76 18.98
C ILE A 87 6.82 10.19 19.41
N SER A 88 8.12 10.52 19.41
CA SER A 88 8.62 11.85 19.73
C SER A 88 9.94 12.13 19.03
N ILE A 89 10.43 13.37 19.14
CA ILE A 89 11.79 13.74 18.76
C ILE A 89 12.54 14.17 20.02
N LEU A 90 13.67 13.53 20.31
CA LEU A 90 14.50 13.82 21.46
C LEU A 90 15.93 14.10 21.01
N ASP A 91 16.43 15.28 21.36
CA ASP A 91 17.77 15.76 21.00
C ASP A 91 18.06 15.58 19.48
N GLY A 92 17.06 15.88 18.64
CA GLY A 92 17.08 15.74 17.18
C GLY A 92 16.88 14.33 16.62
N LYS A 93 16.68 13.32 17.47
CA LYS A 93 16.49 11.94 17.03
C LYS A 93 15.03 11.54 17.10
N ILE A 94 14.55 10.78 16.12
CA ILE A 94 13.17 10.29 16.14
C ILE A 94 13.12 9.03 17.00
N HIS A 95 12.24 9.02 18.00
CA HIS A 95 12.00 7.87 18.87
C HIS A 95 10.64 7.25 18.55
N VAL A 96 10.60 5.92 18.47
CA VAL A 96 9.37 5.11 18.30
C VAL A 96 9.30 4.12 19.45
N GLY A 97 8.44 4.45 20.42
CA GLY A 97 8.47 3.87 21.75
C GLY A 97 9.40 4.67 22.66
N THR A 98 8.83 5.37 23.64
CA THR A 98 9.57 6.15 24.63
C THR A 98 9.53 5.45 25.99
N SER A 99 10.62 5.53 26.73
CA SER A 99 10.70 5.14 28.14
C SER A 99 9.94 6.13 29.04
N GLU A 100 9.64 5.71 30.28
CA GLU A 100 9.02 6.58 31.28
C GLU A 100 9.85 7.86 31.55
N GLU A 101 11.18 7.75 31.61
CA GLU A 101 12.06 8.91 31.79
C GLU A 101 12.02 9.87 30.60
N GLU A 102 11.89 9.35 29.38
CA GLU A 102 11.71 10.18 28.19
C GLU A 102 10.34 10.87 28.17
N ILE A 103 9.27 10.16 28.58
CA ILE A 103 7.94 10.75 28.77
C ILE A 103 7.98 11.84 29.84
N LYS A 104 8.71 11.62 30.94
CA LYS A 104 8.93 12.59 32.02
C LYS A 104 9.71 13.83 31.53
N LYS A 105 10.73 13.62 30.68
CA LYS A 105 11.45 14.72 30.02
C LYS A 105 10.50 15.53 29.14
N LEU A 106 9.64 14.88 28.35
CA LEU A 106 8.68 15.54 27.46
C LEU A 106 7.55 16.25 28.22
N SER A 107 7.12 15.73 29.37
CA SER A 107 6.02 16.30 30.15
C SER A 107 6.40 17.52 30.98
N ASN A 108 7.70 17.72 31.21
CA ASN A 108 8.20 18.86 31.98
C ASN A 108 8.13 20.15 31.15
N SER A 109 7.47 21.17 31.70
CA SER A 109 7.29 22.49 31.08
C SER A 109 8.60 23.23 30.81
N THR A 110 9.70 22.88 31.49
CA THR A 110 11.02 23.49 31.26
C THR A 110 11.76 22.91 30.05
N SER A 111 11.29 21.82 29.46
CA SER A 111 12.04 21.06 28.43
C SER A 111 12.07 21.69 27.04
N ASN A 112 11.59 22.94 26.89
CA ASN A 112 11.54 23.72 25.64
C ASN A 112 11.26 22.84 24.40
N THR A 113 10.07 22.23 24.38
CA THR A 113 9.68 21.30 23.32
C THR A 113 8.98 22.03 22.17
N ILE A 114 9.27 21.62 20.94
CA ILE A 114 8.62 22.17 19.74
C ILE A 114 7.41 21.30 19.39
N LYS A 115 6.23 21.91 19.23
CA LYS A 115 5.08 21.23 18.60
C LYS A 115 5.43 20.93 17.13
N CYS A 116 5.62 19.66 16.80
CA CYS A 116 6.24 19.22 15.56
C CYS A 116 5.21 18.57 14.62
N SER A 117 4.71 19.35 13.67
CA SER A 117 4.02 18.83 12.48
C SER A 117 5.05 18.39 11.44
N ARG A 118 4.59 17.79 10.33
CA ARG A 118 5.47 17.27 9.27
C ARG A 118 6.53 18.28 8.81
N ARG A 119 6.14 19.54 8.64
CA ARG A 119 7.04 20.61 8.14
C ARG A 119 8.15 20.98 9.13
N ASP A 120 7.96 20.68 10.40
CA ASP A 120 8.86 21.10 11.47
C ASP A 120 9.99 20.09 11.69
N PHE A 121 9.86 18.85 11.17
CA PHE A 121 10.86 17.78 11.31
C PHE A 121 12.29 18.21 10.91
N PRO A 122 12.52 18.84 9.73
CA PRO A 122 13.88 19.25 9.35
C PRO A 122 14.53 20.19 10.35
N LEU A 123 13.75 21.14 10.90
CA LEU A 123 14.25 22.10 11.88
C LEU A 123 14.57 21.40 13.21
N VAL A 124 13.63 20.61 13.75
CA VAL A 124 13.81 19.96 15.05
C VAL A 124 14.98 18.98 15.03
N ILE A 125 15.15 18.25 13.92
CA ILE A 125 16.25 17.28 13.75
C ILE A 125 17.60 18.00 13.58
N SER A 126 17.69 18.98 12.67
CA SER A 126 18.96 19.66 12.37
C SER A 126 19.51 20.44 13.57
N GLU A 127 18.63 21.09 14.34
CA GLU A 127 18.98 21.86 15.53
C GLU A 127 19.08 21.01 16.81
N LYS A 128 18.92 19.69 16.70
CA LYS A 128 18.96 18.75 17.83
C LYS A 128 18.01 19.11 18.97
N LEU A 129 16.80 19.56 18.61
CA LEU A 129 15.77 19.98 19.56
C LEU A 129 14.89 18.80 20.00
N ASN A 130 14.14 19.02 21.08
CA ASN A 130 13.06 18.13 21.50
C ASN A 130 11.76 18.55 20.81
N GLY A 131 10.98 17.59 20.33
CA GLY A 131 9.74 17.83 19.62
C GLY A 131 8.63 16.86 20.03
N GLY A 132 7.47 17.42 20.37
CA GLY A 132 6.23 16.65 20.49
C GLY A 132 5.57 16.52 19.12
N THR A 133 5.45 15.32 18.58
CA THR A 133 4.86 15.10 17.26
C THR A 133 3.35 15.26 17.29
N THR A 134 2.78 16.00 16.33
CA THR A 134 1.31 16.09 16.15
C THR A 134 0.77 14.80 15.53
N VAL A 135 -0.54 14.70 15.29
CA VAL A 135 -1.12 13.60 14.50
C VAL A 135 -0.40 13.46 13.16
N SER A 136 -0.26 14.55 12.39
CA SER A 136 0.48 14.53 11.12
C SER A 136 1.94 14.06 11.25
N GLY A 137 2.68 14.54 12.27
CA GLY A 137 4.06 14.11 12.51
C GLY A 137 4.15 12.63 12.92
N THR A 138 3.22 12.19 13.76
CA THR A 138 3.14 10.82 14.28
C THR A 138 2.78 9.83 13.16
N MET A 139 1.83 10.18 12.29
CA MET A 139 1.47 9.39 11.12
C MET A 139 2.67 9.18 10.18
N LEU A 140 3.43 10.24 9.90
CA LEU A 140 4.63 10.16 9.08
C LEU A 140 5.61 9.10 9.63
N VAL A 141 5.95 9.20 10.91
CA VAL A 141 6.92 8.30 11.54
C VAL A 141 6.36 6.90 11.71
N ALA A 142 5.07 6.76 12.07
CA ALA A 142 4.40 5.46 12.19
C ALA A 142 4.45 4.71 10.85
N ASN A 143 4.16 5.39 9.73
CA ASN A 143 4.25 4.82 8.39
C ASN A 143 5.69 4.40 8.05
N LEU A 144 6.68 5.26 8.30
CA LEU A 144 8.11 4.92 8.12
C LEU A 144 8.54 3.73 8.98
N ALA A 145 7.95 3.60 10.18
CA ALA A 145 8.15 2.48 11.08
C ALA A 145 7.34 1.23 10.71
N GLY A 146 6.48 1.28 9.69
CA GLY A 146 5.61 0.17 9.30
C GLY A 146 4.47 -0.12 10.28
N ILE A 147 4.11 0.84 11.14
CA ILE A 147 3.02 0.75 12.10
C ILE A 147 1.75 1.30 11.43
N PRO A 148 0.72 0.46 11.19
CA PRO A 148 -0.43 0.84 10.36
C PRO A 148 -1.55 1.58 11.12
N ILE A 149 -1.44 1.73 12.43
CA ILE A 149 -2.50 2.27 13.28
C ILE A 149 -1.93 3.12 14.41
N MET A 150 -2.60 4.23 14.71
CA MET A 150 -2.28 5.11 15.83
C MET A 150 -3.54 5.52 16.60
N ALA A 151 -3.37 5.89 17.86
CA ALA A 151 -4.42 6.50 18.68
C ALA A 151 -4.05 7.95 19.05
N THR A 152 -5.07 8.80 19.10
CA THR A 152 -4.99 10.18 19.59
C THR A 152 -6.31 10.57 20.26
N GLY A 153 -6.36 11.73 20.91
CA GLY A 153 -7.59 12.24 21.49
C GLY A 153 -8.56 12.65 20.38
N GLY A 154 -8.10 13.56 19.52
CA GLY A 154 -8.89 14.13 18.43
C GLY A 154 -7.97 14.73 17.40
N ILE A 155 -8.32 14.61 16.12
CA ILE A 155 -7.51 15.17 15.04
C ILE A 155 -7.64 16.70 14.99
N GLY A 156 -6.65 17.39 14.44
CA GLY A 156 -6.86 18.73 13.90
C GLY A 156 -7.80 18.67 12.68
N GLY A 157 -8.20 19.84 12.20
CA GLY A 157 -9.22 19.95 11.15
C GLY A 157 -9.29 21.34 10.57
N VAL A 158 -10.41 21.65 9.94
CA VAL A 158 -10.71 22.99 9.42
C VAL A 158 -11.14 23.88 10.59
N HIS A 159 -10.49 25.03 10.77
CA HIS A 159 -10.88 25.96 11.83
C HIS A 159 -12.17 26.71 11.46
N ARG A 160 -12.92 27.15 12.47
CA ARG A 160 -14.08 28.02 12.26
C ARG A 160 -13.61 29.35 11.64
N GLY A 161 -14.20 29.76 10.51
CA GLY A 161 -13.76 30.92 9.73
C GLY A 161 -12.61 30.65 8.74
N ALA A 162 -12.27 29.38 8.48
CA ALA A 162 -11.23 29.00 7.53
C ALA A 162 -11.50 29.48 6.09
N GLU A 163 -12.75 29.76 5.71
CA GLU A 163 -13.09 30.35 4.41
C GLU A 163 -12.46 31.73 4.18
N LEU A 164 -12.06 32.42 5.25
CA LEU A 164 -11.35 33.71 5.19
C LEU A 164 -9.87 33.57 5.56
N THR A 165 -9.55 32.70 6.51
CA THR A 165 -8.21 32.63 7.13
C THR A 165 -7.32 31.54 6.54
N PHE A 166 -7.92 30.54 5.91
CA PHE A 166 -7.28 29.31 5.41
C PHE A 166 -6.53 28.55 6.53
N ASP A 167 -6.97 28.71 7.79
CA ASP A 167 -6.43 27.97 8.93
C ASP A 167 -6.97 26.52 8.92
N VAL A 168 -6.22 25.65 8.26
CA VAL A 168 -6.54 24.23 8.08
C VAL A 168 -5.38 23.39 8.58
N SER A 169 -5.68 22.42 9.45
CA SER A 169 -4.65 21.54 10.01
C SER A 169 -3.98 20.68 8.93
N ALA A 170 -2.65 20.59 9.02
CA ALA A 170 -1.84 19.67 8.22
C ALA A 170 -2.18 18.19 8.46
N ASP A 171 -2.90 17.87 9.54
CA ASP A 171 -3.39 16.52 9.82
C ASP A 171 -4.29 15.99 8.68
N LEU A 172 -5.11 16.86 8.07
CA LEU A 172 -6.02 16.46 6.99
C LEU A 172 -5.27 16.10 5.71
N SER A 173 -4.28 16.91 5.33
CA SER A 173 -3.43 16.60 4.18
C SER A 173 -2.52 15.40 4.44
N GLU A 174 -2.15 15.13 5.71
CA GLU A 174 -1.40 13.92 6.05
C GLU A 174 -2.26 12.66 5.95
N LEU A 175 -3.50 12.72 6.43
CA LEU A 175 -4.52 11.68 6.19
C LEU A 175 -4.70 11.41 4.70
N GLY A 176 -4.65 12.43 3.83
CA GLY A 176 -4.74 12.26 2.38
C GLY A 176 -3.55 11.57 1.70
N ARG A 177 -2.43 11.32 2.40
CA ARG A 177 -1.19 10.78 1.78
C ARG A 177 -0.46 9.68 2.54
N THR A 178 -0.86 9.39 3.77
CA THR A 178 -0.12 8.49 4.68
C THR A 178 -1.01 7.35 5.16
N PRO A 179 -0.68 6.08 4.82
CA PRO A 179 -1.54 4.92 5.08
C PRO A 179 -1.45 4.41 6.52
N VAL A 180 -1.90 5.26 7.44
CA VAL A 180 -2.05 4.99 8.86
C VAL A 180 -3.50 5.24 9.26
N ALA A 181 -4.12 4.27 9.92
CA ALA A 181 -5.43 4.44 10.52
C ALA A 181 -5.29 5.23 11.83
N VAL A 182 -6.10 6.29 11.97
CA VAL A 182 -6.09 7.17 13.14
C VAL A 182 -7.36 6.95 13.94
N VAL A 183 -7.21 6.38 15.14
CA VAL A 183 -8.32 6.18 16.09
C VAL A 183 -8.43 7.40 17.01
N CYS A 184 -9.59 8.05 17.03
CA CYS A 184 -9.81 9.26 17.80
C CYS A 184 -11.28 9.50 18.16
N ALA A 185 -11.57 10.48 19.00
CA ALA A 185 -12.93 10.91 19.34
C ALA A 185 -13.49 11.94 18.33
N GLY A 186 -13.10 11.83 17.06
CA GLY A 186 -13.44 12.77 16.00
C GLY A 186 -12.47 13.97 15.92
N VAL A 187 -13.01 15.11 15.51
CA VAL A 187 -12.27 16.37 15.33
C VAL A 187 -12.31 17.15 16.65
N LYS A 188 -11.19 17.79 17.05
CA LYS A 188 -11.14 18.62 18.28
C LYS A 188 -12.31 19.61 18.31
N ALA A 189 -12.97 19.74 19.48
CA ALA A 189 -14.26 20.42 19.63
C ALA A 189 -14.31 21.87 19.11
N ILE A 190 -13.18 22.58 19.15
CA ILE A 190 -13.05 23.99 18.73
C ILE A 190 -13.10 24.21 17.20
N LEU A 191 -13.18 23.13 16.41
CA LEU A 191 -13.05 23.15 14.95
C LEU A 191 -14.41 23.07 14.24
N ASP A 192 -14.39 23.23 12.93
CA ASP A 192 -15.56 23.14 12.05
C ASP A 192 -15.69 21.70 11.53
N ILE A 193 -16.58 20.92 12.13
CA ILE A 193 -16.76 19.49 11.80
C ILE A 193 -17.28 19.32 10.36
N PRO A 194 -18.37 19.99 9.91
CA PRO A 194 -18.84 19.87 8.54
C PRO A 194 -17.75 20.16 7.49
N LYS A 195 -17.03 21.28 7.61
CA LYS A 195 -15.94 21.60 6.66
C LYS A 195 -14.79 20.60 6.72
N THR A 196 -14.51 20.04 7.90
CA THR A 196 -13.50 19.00 8.05
C THR A 196 -13.88 17.72 7.32
N LEU A 197 -15.15 17.31 7.39
CA LEU A 197 -15.65 16.13 6.66
C LEU A 197 -15.57 16.33 5.15
N GLU A 198 -15.99 17.48 4.63
CA GLU A 198 -15.87 17.84 3.21
C GLU A 198 -14.41 17.84 2.71
N TYR A 199 -13.49 18.35 3.54
CA TYR A 199 -12.07 18.33 3.22
C TYR A 199 -11.53 16.90 3.17
N LEU A 200 -11.91 16.04 4.12
CA LEU A 200 -11.49 14.63 4.16
C LEU A 200 -12.06 13.84 2.98
N GLU A 201 -13.29 14.11 2.57
CA GLU A 201 -13.86 13.57 1.33
C GLU A 201 -13.01 13.97 0.12
N THR A 202 -12.67 15.26 0.01
CA THR A 202 -11.79 15.77 -1.06
C THR A 202 -10.41 15.10 -1.06
N GLN A 203 -9.87 14.77 0.11
CA GLN A 203 -8.59 14.05 0.26
C GLN A 203 -8.71 12.53 0.03
N GLY A 204 -9.91 11.98 -0.20
CA GLY A 204 -10.13 10.55 -0.36
C GLY A 204 -9.91 9.75 0.92
N VAL A 205 -10.12 10.36 2.09
CA VAL A 205 -9.92 9.73 3.41
C VAL A 205 -11.24 9.13 3.88
N PRO A 206 -11.33 7.80 4.08
CA PRO A 206 -12.51 7.19 4.65
C PRO A 206 -12.69 7.64 6.11
N VAL A 207 -13.88 8.13 6.43
CA VAL A 207 -14.30 8.52 7.79
C VAL A 207 -15.32 7.52 8.30
N VAL A 208 -14.98 6.82 9.39
CA VAL A 208 -15.71 5.65 9.87
C VAL A 208 -16.03 5.81 11.35
N SER A 209 -17.30 5.76 11.75
CA SER A 209 -17.67 5.56 13.16
C SER A 209 -17.56 4.08 13.53
N VAL A 210 -16.90 3.79 14.65
CA VAL A 210 -16.76 2.44 15.21
C VAL A 210 -17.64 2.31 16.45
N GLY A 211 -18.58 1.35 16.43
CA GLY A 211 -19.40 1.01 17.59
C GLY A 211 -20.86 0.79 17.22
N THR A 212 -21.77 1.14 18.14
CA THR A 212 -23.21 0.90 17.96
C THR A 212 -23.96 2.09 17.35
N SER A 213 -23.30 3.23 17.17
CA SER A 213 -23.89 4.46 16.66
C SER A 213 -23.14 4.95 15.43
N ASN A 214 -23.89 5.37 14.42
CA ASN A 214 -23.37 6.04 13.23
C ASN A 214 -23.27 7.57 13.40
N ALA A 215 -23.59 8.11 14.57
CA ALA A 215 -23.35 9.52 14.86
C ALA A 215 -21.85 9.82 14.85
N PHE A 216 -21.48 10.98 14.30
CA PHE A 216 -20.12 11.48 14.36
C PHE A 216 -19.84 12.05 15.76
N PRO A 217 -18.79 11.60 16.46
CA PRO A 217 -18.47 12.10 17.80
C PRO A 217 -17.83 13.49 17.74
N ALA A 218 -18.15 14.34 18.73
CA ALA A 218 -17.68 15.72 18.80
C ALA A 218 -16.65 15.92 19.91
N PHE A 219 -15.63 15.05 19.94
CA PHE A 219 -14.53 15.07 20.91
C PHE A 219 -15.00 14.89 22.36
N TYR A 220 -15.36 15.97 23.06
CA TYR A 220 -15.88 15.92 24.43
C TYR A 220 -17.33 15.45 24.52
N CYS A 221 -18.05 15.44 23.40
CA CYS A 221 -19.44 14.99 23.34
C CYS A 221 -19.55 13.68 22.56
N HIS A 222 -20.40 12.79 23.06
CA HIS A 222 -20.71 11.51 22.44
C HIS A 222 -21.26 11.68 21.01
N GLU A 223 -22.02 12.76 20.78
CA GLU A 223 -22.55 13.17 19.48
C GLU A 223 -22.43 14.69 19.29
N THR A 224 -22.48 15.13 18.04
CA THR A 224 -22.54 16.56 17.71
C THR A 224 -23.90 17.18 18.04
N LYS A 225 -23.94 18.49 18.33
CA LYS A 225 -25.19 19.24 18.56
C LYS A 225 -26.18 19.10 17.40
N ASP A 226 -25.65 19.05 16.17
CA ASP A 226 -26.42 18.97 14.92
C ASP A 226 -26.68 17.52 14.48
N LYS A 227 -26.28 16.52 15.29
CA LYS A 227 -26.45 15.08 15.03
C LYS A 227 -25.91 14.64 13.66
N ILE A 228 -24.75 15.20 13.29
CA ILE A 228 -23.99 14.82 12.10
C ILE A 228 -23.76 13.31 12.11
N ILE A 229 -24.00 12.67 10.97
CA ILE A 229 -23.82 11.24 10.75
C ILE A 229 -22.47 11.01 10.05
N SER A 230 -21.74 9.99 10.49
CA SER A 230 -20.49 9.59 9.84
C SER A 230 -20.76 8.96 8.46
N PRO A 231 -19.91 9.25 7.45
CA PRO A 231 -20.07 8.68 6.10
C PRO A 231 -20.08 7.15 6.06
N ILE A 232 -19.29 6.51 6.92
CA ILE A 232 -19.18 5.06 7.05
C ILE A 232 -19.38 4.68 8.52
N HIS A 233 -19.95 3.50 8.77
CA HIS A 233 -20.13 2.95 10.11
C HIS A 233 -19.77 1.46 10.12
N VAL A 234 -19.08 1.03 11.17
CA VAL A 234 -18.74 -0.37 11.44
C VAL A 234 -19.01 -0.71 12.91
N TYR A 235 -19.34 -1.97 13.20
CA TYR A 235 -19.90 -2.32 14.50
C TYR A 235 -18.85 -2.62 15.56
N ASN A 236 -17.67 -3.07 15.15
CA ASN A 236 -16.67 -3.63 16.06
C ASN A 236 -15.25 -3.48 15.52
N SER A 237 -14.27 -3.81 16.38
CA SER A 237 -12.84 -3.70 16.08
C SER A 237 -12.37 -4.61 14.94
N LYS A 238 -13.04 -5.75 14.70
CA LYS A 238 -12.72 -6.66 13.60
C LYS A 238 -13.12 -6.05 12.26
N ASP A 239 -14.32 -5.51 12.14
CA ASP A 239 -14.78 -4.83 10.92
C ASP A 239 -13.85 -3.64 10.58
N ALA A 240 -13.45 -2.87 11.58
CA ALA A 240 -12.49 -1.78 11.41
C ALA A 240 -11.10 -2.30 10.95
N ALA A 241 -10.63 -3.42 11.50
CA ALA A 241 -9.38 -4.05 11.08
C ALA A 241 -9.44 -4.56 9.63
N GLU A 242 -10.57 -5.09 9.18
CA GLU A 242 -10.78 -5.51 7.80
C GLU A 242 -10.66 -4.34 6.82
N LEU A 243 -11.17 -3.15 7.17
CA LEU A 243 -10.98 -1.93 6.36
C LEU A 243 -9.50 -1.56 6.20
N ILE A 244 -8.74 -1.59 7.30
CA ILE A 244 -7.29 -1.32 7.27
C ILE A 244 -6.59 -2.38 6.41
N ALA A 245 -6.98 -3.64 6.55
CA ALA A 245 -6.39 -4.74 5.79
C ALA A 245 -6.65 -4.59 4.29
N VAL A 246 -7.89 -4.28 3.88
CA VAL A 246 -8.25 -4.02 2.47
C VAL A 246 -7.50 -2.81 1.92
N GLN A 247 -7.45 -1.69 2.64
CA GLN A 247 -6.70 -0.51 2.23
C GLN A 247 -5.24 -0.86 1.90
N ARG A 248 -4.59 -1.61 2.80
CA ARG A 248 -3.20 -2.03 2.63
C ARG A 248 -3.02 -2.99 1.46
N LYS A 249 -3.96 -3.92 1.26
CA LYS A 249 -3.97 -4.85 0.12
C LYS A 249 -4.11 -4.11 -1.22
N LEU A 250 -4.91 -3.05 -1.26
CA LEU A 250 -5.09 -2.19 -2.43
C LEU A 250 -3.95 -1.18 -2.63
N GLN A 251 -3.00 -1.10 -1.70
CA GLN A 251 -1.88 -0.15 -1.73
C GLN A 251 -2.33 1.31 -1.85
N PHE A 252 -3.47 1.65 -1.24
CA PHE A 252 -3.91 3.03 -1.16
C PHE A 252 -2.98 3.82 -0.24
N HIS A 253 -2.64 5.03 -0.67
CA HIS A 253 -1.74 5.93 0.04
C HIS A 253 -2.55 6.99 0.79
N THR A 254 -3.67 6.61 1.39
CA THR A 254 -4.49 7.47 2.27
C THR A 254 -4.59 6.80 3.63
N GLY A 255 -4.81 7.57 4.69
CA GLY A 255 -5.14 7.06 6.02
C GLY A 255 -6.62 6.66 6.12
N ILE A 256 -7.02 6.18 7.30
CA ILE A 256 -8.43 5.96 7.65
C ILE A 256 -8.69 6.72 8.94
N LEU A 257 -9.75 7.53 8.99
CA LEU A 257 -10.18 8.14 10.23
C LEU A 257 -11.21 7.23 10.90
N LEU A 258 -10.80 6.57 11.98
CA LEU A 258 -11.66 5.72 12.82
C LEU A 258 -12.10 6.54 14.03
N THR A 259 -13.38 6.88 14.07
CA THR A 259 -13.96 7.71 15.13
C THR A 259 -14.66 6.84 16.18
N VAL A 260 -14.34 7.09 17.44
CA VAL A 260 -14.84 6.34 18.60
C VAL A 260 -15.48 7.35 19.56
N PRO A 261 -16.80 7.28 19.83
CA PRO A 261 -17.43 8.17 20.79
C PRO A 261 -16.82 8.04 22.19
N ILE A 262 -16.69 9.17 22.89
CA ILE A 262 -16.36 9.19 24.31
C ILE A 262 -17.38 8.36 25.11
N PRO A 263 -16.98 7.62 26.17
CA PRO A 263 -17.95 6.92 27.01
C PRO A 263 -18.97 7.90 27.61
N LYS A 264 -20.24 7.49 27.67
CA LYS A 264 -21.38 8.38 27.96
C LYS A 264 -21.26 9.08 29.31
N GLU A 265 -20.68 8.41 30.31
CA GLU A 265 -20.47 8.93 31.66
C GLU A 265 -19.45 10.08 31.75
N TYR A 266 -18.64 10.28 30.71
CA TYR A 266 -17.69 11.39 30.58
C TYR A 266 -18.09 12.40 29.51
N SER A 267 -19.20 12.19 28.80
CA SER A 267 -19.67 13.08 27.75
C SER A 267 -20.19 14.39 28.35
N LEU A 268 -19.76 15.51 27.76
CA LEU A 268 -20.37 16.82 28.02
C LEU A 268 -21.67 16.97 27.23
N ASP A 269 -22.51 17.92 27.64
CA ASP A 269 -23.67 18.35 26.87
C ASP A 269 -23.21 19.15 25.62
N PRO A 270 -23.68 18.80 24.40
CA PRO A 270 -23.26 19.47 23.18
C PRO A 270 -23.63 20.96 23.11
N MET A 271 -24.75 21.38 23.72
CA MET A 271 -25.18 22.77 23.70
C MET A 271 -24.36 23.61 24.68
N GLU A 272 -24.13 23.11 25.89
CA GLU A 272 -23.27 23.78 26.88
C GLU A 272 -21.84 23.97 26.36
N LEU A 273 -21.29 22.93 25.71
CA LEU A 273 -19.96 23.01 25.11
C LEU A 273 -19.90 24.03 23.97
N GLU A 274 -20.93 24.10 23.12
CA GLU A 274 -20.98 25.07 22.03
C GLU A 274 -21.01 26.51 22.54
N ILE A 275 -21.74 26.78 23.63
CA ILE A 275 -21.75 28.10 24.28
C ILE A 275 -20.35 28.47 24.78
N ALA A 276 -19.66 27.54 25.46
CA ALA A 276 -18.31 27.76 25.95
C ALA A 276 -17.29 28.00 24.81
N ILE A 277 -17.42 27.28 23.68
CA ILE A 277 -16.57 27.48 22.52
C ILE A 277 -16.81 28.85 21.88
N GLN A 278 -18.06 29.28 21.76
CA GLN A 278 -18.39 30.58 21.17
C GLN A 278 -17.82 31.73 22.00
N ASP A 279 -17.95 31.68 23.33
CA ASP A 279 -17.34 32.66 24.23
C ASP A 279 -15.80 32.65 24.11
N ALA A 280 -15.18 31.47 24.06
CA ALA A 280 -13.73 31.36 23.87
C ALA A 280 -13.25 31.96 22.54
N LEU A 281 -14.00 31.80 21.45
CA LEU A 281 -13.70 32.37 20.14
C LEU A 281 -13.80 33.90 20.14
N GLU A 282 -14.82 34.45 20.79
CA GLU A 282 -14.98 35.89 20.95
C GLU A 282 -13.84 36.50 21.76
N GLN A 283 -13.45 35.86 22.87
CA GLN A 283 -12.29 36.28 23.66
C GLN A 283 -10.98 36.20 22.88
N ALA A 284 -10.78 35.15 22.07
CA ALA A 284 -9.59 35.04 21.22
C ALA A 284 -9.50 36.20 20.22
N LYS A 285 -10.64 36.55 19.61
CA LYS A 285 -10.74 37.67 18.67
C LYS A 285 -10.46 39.01 19.34
N CYS A 286 -11.05 39.27 20.51
CA CYS A 286 -10.80 40.49 21.28
C CYS A 286 -9.32 40.65 21.69
N ASN A 287 -8.63 39.54 21.95
CA ASN A 287 -7.22 39.52 22.32
C ASN A 287 -6.25 39.42 21.13
N GLY A 288 -6.75 39.40 19.89
CA GLY A 288 -5.91 39.31 18.68
C GLY A 288 -5.14 37.99 18.54
N ILE A 289 -5.60 36.91 19.17
CA ILE A 289 -4.93 35.60 19.15
C ILE A 289 -5.24 34.91 17.83
N SER A 290 -4.22 34.43 17.12
CA SER A 290 -4.36 33.81 15.79
C SER A 290 -3.25 32.80 15.49
N GLY A 291 -3.39 32.08 14.36
CA GLY A 291 -2.42 31.10 13.87
C GLY A 291 -2.17 29.96 14.86
N LYS A 292 -0.91 29.51 15.00
CA LYS A 292 -0.55 28.35 15.84
C LYS A 292 -0.91 28.50 17.33
N ASN A 293 -1.19 29.72 17.80
CA ASN A 293 -1.52 30.02 19.19
C ASN A 293 -3.03 29.92 19.48
N ILE A 294 -3.89 29.86 18.45
CA ILE A 294 -5.35 29.83 18.64
C ILE A 294 -5.82 28.56 19.34
N THR A 295 -5.34 27.38 18.92
CA THR A 295 -5.78 26.09 19.47
C THR A 295 -5.43 25.93 20.96
N PRO A 296 -4.18 26.18 21.41
CA PRO A 296 -3.87 26.11 22.84
C PRO A 296 -4.72 27.08 23.68
N PHE A 297 -4.92 28.31 23.19
CA PHE A 297 -5.75 29.30 23.87
C PHE A 297 -7.21 28.82 24.00
N LEU A 298 -7.81 28.36 22.91
CA LEU A 298 -9.22 27.92 22.93
C LEU A 298 -9.42 26.70 23.84
N LEU A 299 -8.50 25.72 23.82
CA LEU A 299 -8.60 24.56 24.70
C LEU A 299 -8.48 24.95 26.18
N GLN A 300 -7.52 25.81 26.52
CA GLN A 300 -7.38 26.32 27.88
C GLN A 300 -8.64 27.06 28.33
N LYS A 301 -9.17 27.94 27.46
CA LYS A 301 -10.36 28.72 27.77
C LYS A 301 -11.60 27.85 27.95
N VAL A 302 -11.78 26.82 27.11
CA VAL A 302 -12.85 25.83 27.28
C VAL A 302 -12.68 25.07 28.60
N THR A 303 -11.46 24.73 29.02
CA THR A 303 -11.23 24.13 30.34
C THR A 303 -11.63 25.03 31.50
N GLU A 304 -11.30 26.32 31.44
CA GLU A 304 -11.75 27.31 32.43
C GLU A 304 -13.29 27.41 32.47
N LEU A 305 -13.93 27.57 31.30
CA LEU A 305 -15.37 27.76 31.17
C LEU A 305 -16.19 26.51 31.54
N THR A 306 -15.59 25.32 31.44
CA THR A 306 -16.22 24.04 31.82
C THR A 306 -15.83 23.58 33.22
N ALA A 307 -15.19 24.43 34.03
CA ALA A 307 -14.74 24.12 35.40
C ALA A 307 -13.90 22.82 35.49
N GLY A 308 -13.11 22.51 34.46
CA GLY A 308 -12.27 21.31 34.40
C GLY A 308 -12.92 20.06 33.80
N GLU A 309 -14.23 20.06 33.51
CA GLU A 309 -14.92 18.89 32.95
C GLU A 309 -14.38 18.48 31.58
N SER A 310 -14.00 19.44 30.73
CA SER A 310 -13.37 19.14 29.44
C SER A 310 -12.02 18.42 29.59
N LEU A 311 -11.24 18.69 30.66
CA LEU A 311 -10.00 17.98 30.93
C LEU A 311 -10.27 16.55 31.41
N ARG A 312 -11.30 16.35 32.26
CA ARG A 312 -11.77 15.02 32.68
C ARG A 312 -12.20 14.19 31.47
N ALA A 313 -13.00 14.78 30.58
CA ALA A 313 -13.42 14.16 29.33
C ALA A 313 -12.22 13.85 28.41
N ASN A 314 -11.25 14.77 28.30
CA ASN A 314 -10.06 14.59 27.46
C ASN A 314 -9.21 13.37 27.89
N LYS A 315 -9.07 13.14 29.21
CA LYS A 315 -8.36 11.97 29.75
C LYS A 315 -9.13 10.67 29.47
N ALA A 316 -10.44 10.69 29.66
CA ALA A 316 -11.28 9.51 29.42
C ALA A 316 -11.34 9.11 27.94
N LEU A 317 -11.48 10.08 27.03
CA LEU A 317 -11.56 9.80 25.60
C LEU A 317 -10.23 9.26 25.05
N ILE A 318 -9.07 9.78 25.46
CA ILE A 318 -7.79 9.26 24.94
C ILE A 318 -7.54 7.83 25.41
N GLU A 319 -7.88 7.52 26.66
CA GLU A 319 -7.79 6.16 27.18
C GLU A 319 -8.72 5.20 26.42
N ASN A 320 -9.95 5.62 26.14
CA ASN A 320 -10.91 4.84 25.35
C ASN A 320 -10.42 4.62 23.90
N ASN A 321 -9.90 5.66 23.26
CA ASN A 321 -9.37 5.57 21.89
C ASN A 321 -8.18 4.62 21.81
N ALA A 322 -7.27 4.68 22.79
CA ALA A 322 -6.11 3.80 22.87
C ALA A 322 -6.52 2.34 23.08
N LYS A 323 -7.53 2.09 23.92
CA LYS A 323 -8.13 0.77 24.12
C LYS A 323 -8.67 0.21 22.81
N VAL A 324 -9.52 0.96 22.10
CA VAL A 324 -10.12 0.52 20.83
C VAL A 324 -9.06 0.36 19.74
N ALA A 325 -8.06 1.24 19.67
CA ALA A 325 -6.95 1.09 18.72
C ALA A 325 -6.16 -0.20 18.95
N ALA A 326 -5.92 -0.59 20.21
CA ALA A 326 -5.24 -1.83 20.54
C ALA A 326 -6.06 -3.08 20.16
N GLU A 327 -7.38 -3.04 20.37
CA GLU A 327 -8.29 -4.09 19.92
C GLU A 327 -8.26 -4.24 18.38
N ILE A 328 -8.33 -3.12 17.64
CA ILE A 328 -8.25 -3.13 16.18
C ILE A 328 -6.89 -3.64 15.71
N ALA A 329 -5.79 -3.20 16.33
CA ALA A 329 -4.44 -3.65 15.99
C ALA A 329 -4.28 -5.17 16.16
N LYS A 330 -4.87 -5.73 17.22
CA LYS A 330 -4.88 -7.18 17.48
C LYS A 330 -5.66 -7.94 16.41
N GLU A 331 -6.86 -7.49 16.06
CA GLU A 331 -7.65 -8.09 14.97
C GLU A 331 -6.92 -8.01 13.63
N LEU A 332 -6.26 -6.87 13.35
CA LEU A 332 -5.45 -6.70 12.14
C LEU A 332 -4.28 -7.69 12.09
N SER A 333 -3.58 -7.92 13.21
CA SER A 333 -2.51 -8.91 13.33
C SER A 333 -3.04 -10.33 13.07
N ILE A 334 -4.22 -10.68 13.57
CA ILE A 334 -4.89 -11.95 13.29
C ILE A 334 -5.17 -12.11 11.79
N ILE A 335 -5.78 -11.10 11.15
CA ILE A 335 -6.09 -11.11 9.71
C ILE A 335 -4.82 -11.30 8.87
N GLN A 336 -3.74 -10.59 9.22
CA GLN A 336 -2.46 -10.68 8.51
C GLN A 336 -1.81 -12.06 8.65
N ASN A 337 -1.90 -12.68 9.83
CA ASN A 337 -1.37 -14.01 10.09
C ASN A 337 -2.20 -15.14 9.44
N LEU A 338 -3.50 -14.95 9.27
CA LEU A 338 -4.37 -15.91 8.58
C LEU A 338 -4.16 -15.91 7.05
N TYR A 339 -3.77 -14.77 6.47
CA TYR A 339 -3.58 -14.62 5.02
C TYR A 339 -2.18 -14.07 4.65
N PRO A 340 -1.09 -14.75 5.03
CA PRO A 340 0.27 -14.22 4.89
C PRO A 340 0.70 -13.96 3.44
N GLN A 341 0.12 -14.69 2.48
CA GLN A 341 0.38 -14.50 1.04
C GLN A 341 -0.23 -13.21 0.46
N ALA A 342 -1.27 -12.65 1.08
CA ALA A 342 -1.91 -11.42 0.63
C ALA A 342 -1.27 -10.14 1.21
N TYR A 343 -0.47 -10.27 2.28
CA TYR A 343 0.06 -9.15 3.06
C TYR A 343 1.59 -9.07 3.11
N LYS A 344 2.30 -9.91 2.35
CA LYS A 344 3.68 -9.60 1.97
C LYS A 344 3.65 -8.32 1.15
N ILE A 345 3.79 -7.19 1.85
CA ILE A 345 4.26 -5.93 1.29
C ILE A 345 5.40 -6.32 0.35
N ALA A 346 5.35 -5.84 -0.88
CA ALA A 346 6.47 -5.87 -1.79
C ALA A 346 7.62 -5.07 -1.15
N SER A 347 8.28 -5.66 -0.14
CA SER A 347 9.68 -5.39 0.15
C SER A 347 10.33 -5.58 -1.20
N SER A 348 10.89 -4.50 -1.75
CA SER A 348 11.63 -4.49 -3.01
C SER A 348 12.32 -5.84 -3.15
N PHE A 349 11.80 -6.69 -4.05
CA PHE A 349 12.47 -7.93 -4.40
C PHE A 349 13.75 -7.47 -5.10
N LYS A 350 14.81 -7.20 -4.33
CA LYS A 350 16.16 -7.27 -4.85
C LYS A 350 16.37 -8.76 -5.06
N ALA A 351 15.90 -9.26 -6.20
CA ALA A 351 16.27 -10.57 -6.68
C ALA A 351 17.80 -10.54 -6.76
N THR A 352 18.47 -11.12 -5.77
CA THR A 352 19.94 -11.21 -5.74
C THR A 352 20.46 -12.15 -6.83
N LYS A 353 19.54 -12.88 -7.48
CA LYS A 353 19.78 -13.82 -8.57
C LYS A 353 18.84 -13.48 -9.73
N PRO A 354 19.31 -13.53 -10.99
CA PRO A 354 18.50 -13.16 -12.14
C PRO A 354 17.32 -14.12 -12.35
N PRO A 355 16.19 -13.64 -12.89
CA PRO A 355 15.07 -14.49 -13.26
C PRO A 355 15.37 -15.30 -14.54
N VAL A 356 14.73 -16.46 -14.65
CA VAL A 356 14.68 -17.25 -15.89
C VAL A 356 13.22 -17.32 -16.35
N VAL A 357 12.97 -16.85 -17.57
CA VAL A 357 11.66 -16.90 -18.21
C VAL A 357 11.64 -18.03 -19.23
N ILE A 358 10.63 -18.88 -19.18
CA ILE A 358 10.55 -20.10 -19.99
C ILE A 358 9.26 -20.07 -20.80
N GLY A 359 9.39 -20.16 -22.13
CA GLY A 359 8.22 -20.23 -23.00
C GLY A 359 8.49 -19.80 -24.44
N GLY A 360 7.42 -19.53 -25.16
CA GLY A 360 7.45 -19.30 -26.61
C GLY A 360 8.01 -17.94 -27.02
N SER A 361 8.66 -17.92 -28.18
CA SER A 361 8.96 -16.71 -28.95
C SER A 361 8.28 -16.80 -30.31
N ILE A 362 7.58 -15.75 -30.73
CA ILE A 362 6.70 -15.76 -31.92
C ILE A 362 7.08 -14.63 -32.85
N PHE A 363 6.90 -14.85 -34.15
CA PHE A 363 6.86 -13.79 -35.15
C PHE A 363 5.42 -13.42 -35.50
N ASP A 364 4.99 -12.25 -35.04
CA ASP A 364 3.64 -11.75 -35.26
C ASP A 364 3.58 -10.93 -36.55
N THR A 365 2.58 -11.20 -37.37
CA THR A 365 2.24 -10.45 -38.57
C THR A 365 0.78 -9.97 -38.47
N ILE A 366 0.58 -8.66 -38.44
CA ILE A 366 -0.75 -8.06 -38.50
C ILE A 366 -0.98 -7.53 -39.90
N LEU A 367 -1.98 -8.05 -40.59
CA LEU A 367 -2.46 -7.57 -41.89
C LEU A 367 -3.72 -6.75 -41.67
N GLN A 368 -3.62 -5.43 -41.84
CA GLN A 368 -4.76 -4.53 -41.69
C GLN A 368 -5.34 -4.19 -43.05
N VAL A 369 -6.62 -4.48 -43.27
CA VAL A 369 -7.34 -4.04 -44.47
C VAL A 369 -7.91 -2.63 -44.27
N ASP A 370 -7.93 -1.83 -45.33
CA ASP A 370 -8.44 -0.45 -45.31
C ASP A 370 -9.99 -0.41 -45.23
N GLU A 371 -10.66 -1.52 -45.55
CA GLU A 371 -12.11 -1.63 -45.54
C GLU A 371 -12.65 -2.07 -44.16
N PRO A 372 -13.85 -1.61 -43.77
CA PRO A 372 -14.46 -1.97 -42.48
C PRO A 372 -14.99 -3.40 -42.43
N LYS A 373 -15.29 -4.01 -43.60
CA LYS A 373 -15.82 -5.37 -43.72
C LYS A 373 -15.14 -6.12 -44.86
N ILE A 374 -14.62 -7.30 -44.56
CA ILE A 374 -14.14 -8.25 -45.56
C ILE A 374 -15.32 -9.09 -46.06
N LYS A 375 -15.47 -9.16 -47.38
CA LYS A 375 -16.33 -10.10 -48.10
C LYS A 375 -15.50 -11.29 -48.57
N PHE A 376 -16.02 -12.50 -48.40
CA PHE A 376 -15.41 -13.75 -48.86
C PHE A 376 -15.75 -14.02 -50.34
N ASP A 377 -15.44 -13.06 -51.22
CA ASP A 377 -15.72 -13.11 -52.66
C ASP A 377 -14.46 -13.36 -53.51
N GLY A 378 -13.33 -13.64 -52.85
CA GLY A 378 -12.04 -13.91 -53.50
C GLY A 378 -11.31 -12.67 -54.04
N ARG A 379 -11.81 -11.45 -53.79
CA ARG A 379 -11.14 -10.23 -54.27
C ARG A 379 -9.90 -9.88 -53.45
N MET A 380 -9.01 -9.11 -54.07
CA MET A 380 -7.85 -8.52 -53.40
C MET A 380 -8.28 -7.29 -52.57
N TYR A 381 -7.81 -7.21 -51.33
CA TYR A 381 -8.02 -6.06 -50.45
C TYR A 381 -6.77 -5.19 -50.38
N LYS A 382 -6.95 -3.86 -50.40
CA LYS A 382 -5.89 -2.92 -50.07
C LYS A 382 -5.68 -2.88 -48.56
N GLY A 383 -4.43 -2.82 -48.12
CA GLY A 383 -4.09 -2.79 -46.70
C GLY A 383 -2.61 -2.59 -46.44
N GLN A 384 -2.23 -2.76 -45.17
CA GLN A 384 -0.85 -2.64 -44.69
C GLN A 384 -0.48 -3.86 -43.84
N SER A 385 0.81 -4.18 -43.79
CA SER A 385 1.34 -5.23 -42.90
C SER A 385 2.26 -4.63 -41.84
N ARG A 386 2.17 -5.15 -40.62
CA ARG A 386 3.08 -4.85 -39.52
C ARG A 386 3.65 -6.16 -38.99
N LYS A 387 4.94 -6.17 -38.71
CA LYS A 387 5.67 -7.34 -38.22
C LYS A 387 6.30 -7.01 -36.88
N SER A 388 6.19 -7.91 -35.91
CA SER A 388 6.79 -7.76 -34.59
C SER A 388 7.27 -9.10 -34.06
N TYR A 389 8.28 -9.07 -33.20
CA TYR A 389 8.70 -10.24 -32.43
C TYR A 389 7.92 -10.25 -31.11
N GLY A 390 7.15 -11.29 -30.87
CA GLY A 390 6.29 -11.49 -29.72
C GLY A 390 6.55 -12.81 -29.00
N GLY A 391 5.50 -13.34 -28.38
CA GLY A 391 5.55 -14.46 -27.44
C GLY A 391 5.53 -13.99 -25.98
N VAL A 392 4.71 -14.63 -25.15
CA VAL A 392 4.45 -14.23 -23.76
C VAL A 392 5.76 -14.22 -22.96
N ALA A 393 6.49 -15.34 -22.96
CA ALA A 393 7.77 -15.45 -22.29
C ALA A 393 8.81 -14.44 -22.80
N ARG A 394 8.91 -14.27 -24.13
CA ARG A 394 9.82 -13.30 -24.73
C ARG A 394 9.51 -11.87 -24.29
N ASN A 395 8.24 -11.48 -24.30
CA ASN A 395 7.81 -10.13 -23.92
C ASN A 395 8.07 -9.86 -22.44
N ILE A 396 7.85 -10.84 -21.56
CA ILE A 396 8.20 -10.74 -20.15
C ILE A 396 9.72 -10.59 -19.98
N ALA A 397 10.53 -11.40 -20.66
CA ALA A 397 11.99 -11.31 -20.58
C ALA A 397 12.53 -9.94 -21.04
N VAL A 398 12.01 -9.40 -22.14
CA VAL A 398 12.37 -8.07 -22.64
C VAL A 398 11.90 -6.97 -21.68
N ALA A 399 10.70 -7.08 -21.11
CA ALA A 399 10.19 -6.14 -20.13
C ALA A 399 11.04 -6.11 -18.86
N LEU A 400 11.41 -7.28 -18.31
CA LEU A 400 12.28 -7.39 -17.14
C LEU A 400 13.66 -6.76 -17.38
N ASN A 401 14.24 -6.99 -18.55
CA ASN A 401 15.50 -6.35 -18.94
C ASN A 401 15.36 -4.82 -19.04
N ASN A 402 14.29 -4.33 -19.66
CA ASN A 402 14.02 -2.88 -19.77
C ASN A 402 13.76 -2.23 -18.40
N LEU A 403 13.23 -2.97 -17.44
CA LEU A 403 13.03 -2.55 -16.05
C LEU A 403 14.32 -2.58 -15.22
N GLY A 404 15.45 -2.98 -15.80
CA GLY A 404 16.75 -3.02 -15.13
C GLY A 404 17.02 -4.27 -14.30
N VAL A 405 16.25 -5.34 -14.51
CA VAL A 405 16.50 -6.66 -13.90
C VAL A 405 17.62 -7.34 -14.69
N ASN A 406 18.85 -6.92 -14.42
CA ASN A 406 20.04 -7.36 -15.13
C ASN A 406 20.23 -8.88 -15.02
N GLY A 407 20.55 -9.52 -16.15
CA GLY A 407 20.85 -10.94 -16.23
C GLY A 407 19.63 -11.84 -16.46
N THR A 408 18.44 -11.29 -16.72
CA THR A 408 17.25 -12.07 -17.09
C THR A 408 17.55 -12.96 -18.28
N LYS A 409 17.33 -14.27 -18.13
CA LYS A 409 17.53 -15.26 -19.21
C LYS A 409 16.18 -15.72 -19.77
N LEU A 410 16.15 -15.92 -21.08
CA LEU A 410 14.99 -16.47 -21.78
C LEU A 410 15.32 -17.89 -22.28
N LEU A 411 14.64 -18.90 -21.72
CA LEU A 411 14.63 -20.25 -22.26
C LEU A 411 13.50 -20.35 -23.29
N SER A 412 13.86 -20.45 -24.56
CA SER A 412 12.91 -20.50 -25.66
C SER A 412 13.45 -21.32 -26.83
N VAL A 413 12.66 -21.43 -27.88
CA VAL A 413 13.04 -22.11 -29.13
C VAL A 413 12.64 -21.25 -30.32
N VAL A 414 13.48 -21.26 -31.35
CA VAL A 414 13.21 -20.62 -32.64
C VAL A 414 13.69 -21.52 -33.77
N GLY A 415 13.14 -21.39 -34.98
CA GLY A 415 13.65 -22.09 -36.15
C GLY A 415 14.91 -21.43 -36.71
N ASN A 416 15.66 -22.18 -37.52
CA ASN A 416 16.77 -21.66 -38.31
C ASN A 416 16.28 -20.93 -39.58
N ASP A 417 15.39 -19.96 -39.38
CA ASP A 417 14.77 -19.16 -40.43
C ASP A 417 15.00 -17.66 -40.19
N GLU A 418 14.54 -16.81 -41.11
CA GLU A 418 14.69 -15.35 -40.99
C GLU A 418 14.02 -14.80 -39.71
N PRO A 419 12.78 -15.19 -39.36
CA PRO A 419 12.16 -14.78 -38.11
C PRO A 419 12.96 -15.17 -36.86
N GLY A 420 13.51 -16.38 -36.81
CA GLY A 420 14.29 -16.85 -35.66
C GLY A 420 15.57 -16.04 -35.46
N LYS A 421 16.28 -15.72 -36.55
CA LYS A 421 17.44 -14.82 -36.52
C LYS A 421 17.07 -13.42 -36.02
N GLY A 422 15.90 -12.93 -36.43
CA GLY A 422 15.34 -11.65 -35.97
C GLY A 422 15.04 -11.62 -34.47
N ILE A 423 14.41 -12.68 -33.95
CA ILE A 423 14.12 -12.82 -32.52
C ILE A 423 15.41 -12.82 -31.71
N ILE A 424 16.40 -13.64 -32.08
CA ILE A 424 17.71 -13.71 -31.40
C ILE A 424 18.37 -12.34 -31.35
N LYS A 425 18.44 -11.65 -32.49
CA LYS A 425 19.01 -10.29 -32.56
C LYS A 425 18.26 -9.30 -31.66
N SER A 426 16.96 -9.48 -31.45
CA SER A 426 16.14 -8.61 -30.59
C SER A 426 16.43 -8.77 -29.09
N LEU A 427 17.10 -9.85 -28.66
CA LEU A 427 17.38 -10.16 -27.26
C LEU A 427 18.64 -9.48 -26.70
N GLN A 428 19.42 -8.81 -27.56
CA GLN A 428 20.56 -7.96 -27.18
C GLN A 428 21.59 -8.65 -26.26
N GLY A 429 21.95 -9.92 -26.52
CA GLY A 429 22.95 -10.67 -25.75
C GLY A 429 22.38 -11.57 -24.64
N ASN A 430 21.07 -11.85 -24.65
CA ASN A 430 20.39 -12.76 -23.71
C ASN A 430 19.86 -14.05 -24.38
N GLU A 431 20.39 -14.40 -25.55
CA GLU A 431 20.00 -15.55 -26.37
C GLU A 431 20.60 -16.90 -25.92
N ASP A 432 21.44 -16.95 -24.89
CA ASP A 432 22.20 -18.16 -24.48
C ASP A 432 21.35 -19.42 -24.24
N MET A 433 20.06 -19.24 -23.91
CA MET A 433 19.11 -20.31 -23.61
C MET A 433 18.01 -20.44 -24.68
N VAL A 434 18.18 -19.77 -25.83
CA VAL A 434 17.28 -19.89 -26.98
C VAL A 434 17.85 -20.92 -27.95
N GLN A 435 17.18 -22.07 -28.05
CA GLN A 435 17.62 -23.13 -28.95
C GLN A 435 17.14 -22.88 -30.38
N VAL A 436 18.07 -22.98 -31.34
CA VAL A 436 17.76 -22.92 -32.78
C VAL A 436 17.45 -24.32 -33.32
N LEU A 437 16.28 -24.50 -33.91
CA LEU A 437 15.79 -25.75 -34.48
C LEU A 437 16.08 -25.79 -35.98
N ASN A 438 16.69 -26.87 -36.47
CA ASN A 438 16.85 -27.12 -37.91
C ASN A 438 15.68 -27.90 -38.53
N THR A 439 14.78 -28.44 -37.68
CA THR A 439 13.70 -29.34 -38.07
C THR A 439 12.32 -28.68 -38.03
N ALA A 440 12.22 -27.43 -37.56
CA ALA A 440 10.98 -26.68 -37.45
C ALA A 440 11.23 -25.20 -37.75
N ASN A 441 10.21 -24.52 -38.30
CA ASN A 441 10.21 -23.07 -38.48
C ASN A 441 9.99 -22.35 -37.15
N THR A 442 10.37 -21.08 -37.06
CA THR A 442 10.01 -20.23 -35.91
C THR A 442 8.48 -20.10 -35.84
N ALA A 443 7.93 -20.15 -34.62
CA ALA A 443 6.49 -19.99 -34.43
C ALA A 443 5.99 -18.66 -35.00
N ARG A 444 4.82 -18.67 -35.64
CA ARG A 444 4.23 -17.47 -36.27
C ARG A 444 2.79 -17.30 -35.87
N TYR A 445 2.38 -16.04 -35.76
CA TYR A 445 0.98 -15.68 -35.66
C TYR A 445 0.66 -14.61 -36.69
N THR A 446 -0.29 -14.89 -37.56
CA THR A 446 -0.78 -13.91 -38.54
C THR A 446 -2.22 -13.57 -38.24
N ALA A 447 -2.51 -12.31 -37.91
CA ALA A 447 -3.87 -11.83 -37.73
C ALA A 447 -4.27 -10.88 -38.86
N ILE A 448 -5.51 -11.02 -39.33
CA ILE A 448 -6.12 -10.06 -40.25
C ILE A 448 -7.12 -9.22 -39.46
N ILE A 449 -6.91 -7.90 -39.48
CA ILE A 449 -7.75 -6.92 -38.79
C ILE A 449 -8.43 -5.97 -39.79
N ASN A 450 -9.60 -5.45 -39.44
CA ASN A 450 -10.25 -4.40 -40.23
C ASN A 450 -9.67 -3.00 -39.94
N ASN A 451 -10.19 -1.99 -40.64
CA ASN A 451 -9.76 -0.60 -40.44
C ASN A 451 -10.07 -0.03 -39.04
N ALA A 452 -10.99 -0.65 -38.30
CA ALA A 452 -11.32 -0.31 -36.91
C ALA A 452 -10.41 -1.02 -35.88
N GLY A 453 -9.52 -1.91 -36.34
CA GLY A 453 -8.61 -2.67 -35.48
C GLY A 453 -9.22 -3.97 -34.91
N GLU A 454 -10.42 -4.36 -35.36
CA GLU A 454 -11.05 -5.61 -34.93
C GLU A 454 -10.41 -6.81 -35.63
N CYS A 455 -10.05 -7.84 -34.86
CA CYS A 455 -9.51 -9.09 -35.39
C CYS A 455 -10.61 -9.92 -36.06
N LEU A 456 -10.42 -10.19 -37.35
CA LEU A 456 -11.36 -10.96 -38.16
C LEU A 456 -10.99 -12.45 -38.14
N PHE A 457 -9.72 -12.78 -38.38
CA PHE A 457 -9.20 -14.14 -38.23
C PHE A 457 -7.70 -14.13 -37.92
N GLY A 458 -7.26 -15.14 -37.17
CA GLY A 458 -5.86 -15.35 -36.81
C GLY A 458 -5.41 -16.77 -37.18
N ILE A 459 -4.20 -16.90 -37.68
CA ILE A 459 -3.55 -18.16 -38.03
C ILE A 459 -2.32 -18.30 -37.15
N GLY A 460 -2.26 -19.37 -36.36
CA GLY A 460 -1.10 -19.70 -35.52
C GLY A 460 -0.36 -20.91 -36.05
N GLU A 461 0.93 -20.75 -36.33
CA GLU A 461 1.88 -21.83 -36.63
C GLU A 461 2.74 -22.04 -35.38
N MET A 462 2.35 -22.96 -34.49
CA MET A 462 2.92 -23.07 -33.13
C MET A 462 3.75 -24.34 -32.89
N ASP A 463 3.96 -25.17 -33.91
CA ASP A 463 4.59 -26.50 -33.78
C ASP A 463 5.96 -26.46 -33.10
N ALA A 464 6.71 -25.38 -33.30
CA ALA A 464 8.01 -25.15 -32.68
C ALA A 464 7.96 -25.24 -31.15
N PHE A 465 6.85 -24.87 -30.51
CA PHE A 465 6.72 -24.88 -29.05
C PHE A 465 6.75 -26.28 -28.44
N SER A 466 6.42 -27.31 -29.22
CA SER A 466 6.58 -28.70 -28.79
C SER A 466 8.04 -29.06 -28.50
N ALA A 467 8.98 -28.30 -29.09
CA ALA A 467 10.40 -28.45 -28.80
C ALA A 467 10.81 -27.80 -27.48
N ILE A 468 9.95 -27.05 -26.76
CA ILE A 468 10.21 -26.67 -25.36
C ILE A 468 9.88 -27.90 -24.49
N SER A 469 10.71 -28.95 -24.63
CA SER A 469 10.49 -30.27 -24.06
C SER A 469 11.18 -30.42 -22.70
N PRO A 470 10.81 -31.44 -21.89
CA PRO A 470 11.52 -31.78 -20.65
C PRO A 470 13.04 -31.89 -20.81
N ASP A 471 13.51 -32.47 -21.92
CA ASP A 471 14.94 -32.63 -22.18
C ASP A 471 15.70 -31.31 -22.25
N ILE A 472 15.09 -30.28 -22.83
CA ILE A 472 15.69 -28.95 -22.94
C ILE A 472 15.70 -28.25 -21.58
N ILE A 473 14.63 -28.42 -20.80
CA ILE A 473 14.59 -27.95 -19.42
C ILE A 473 15.73 -28.57 -18.60
N VAL A 474 15.88 -29.90 -18.67
CA VAL A 474 16.92 -30.64 -17.92
C VAL A 474 18.32 -30.24 -18.37
N ARG A 475 18.56 -29.99 -19.66
CA ARG A 475 19.86 -29.48 -20.15
C ARG A 475 20.24 -28.15 -19.53
N HIS A 476 19.26 -27.30 -19.22
CA HIS A 476 19.47 -26.00 -18.58
C HIS A 476 19.24 -26.03 -17.06
N LYS A 477 19.18 -27.22 -16.42
CA LYS A 477 18.89 -27.37 -14.99
C LYS A 477 19.73 -26.44 -14.11
N THR A 478 21.04 -26.38 -14.34
CA THR A 478 21.95 -25.52 -13.56
C THR A 478 21.63 -24.02 -13.66
N ASN A 479 21.06 -23.54 -14.77
CA ASN A 479 20.61 -22.16 -14.91
C ASN A 479 19.32 -21.91 -14.12
N LEU A 480 18.39 -22.87 -14.15
CA LEU A 480 17.14 -22.83 -13.38
C LEU A 480 17.44 -22.84 -11.86
N GLU A 481 18.37 -23.70 -11.42
CA GLU A 481 18.87 -23.79 -10.04
C GLU A 481 19.44 -22.48 -9.49
N LYS A 482 20.12 -21.73 -10.37
CA LYS A 482 20.75 -20.46 -10.03
C LYS A 482 19.80 -19.27 -10.13
N SER A 483 18.58 -19.47 -10.62
CA SER A 483 17.61 -18.39 -10.78
C SER A 483 17.05 -17.93 -9.42
N GLY A 484 16.65 -16.65 -9.34
CA GLY A 484 15.92 -16.12 -8.19
C GLY A 484 14.40 -16.22 -8.33
N LEU A 485 13.94 -16.45 -9.56
CA LEU A 485 12.55 -16.50 -9.96
C LEU A 485 12.47 -17.27 -11.29
N LEU A 486 11.52 -18.20 -11.38
CA LEU A 486 11.16 -18.89 -12.61
C LEU A 486 9.82 -18.36 -13.08
N ILE A 487 9.70 -17.97 -14.34
CA ILE A 487 8.44 -17.52 -14.93
C ILE A 487 8.09 -18.44 -16.09
N LEU A 488 6.86 -18.95 -16.11
CA LEU A 488 6.45 -20.01 -17.02
C LEU A 488 5.29 -19.56 -17.90
N ASP A 489 5.46 -19.72 -19.21
CA ASP A 489 4.37 -19.64 -20.17
C ASP A 489 3.50 -20.89 -20.08
N GLY A 490 2.22 -20.70 -19.73
CA GLY A 490 1.24 -21.78 -19.56
C GLY A 490 0.90 -22.53 -20.85
N ASN A 491 1.37 -22.08 -22.01
CA ASN A 491 1.19 -22.77 -23.28
C ASN A 491 2.23 -23.89 -23.53
N THR A 492 3.19 -24.08 -22.62
CA THR A 492 4.12 -25.22 -22.67
C THR A 492 3.42 -26.54 -22.29
N SER A 493 3.98 -27.68 -22.69
CA SER A 493 3.36 -28.99 -22.41
C SER A 493 3.29 -29.25 -20.89
N LEU A 494 2.25 -29.97 -20.45
CA LEU A 494 2.10 -30.34 -19.02
C LEU A 494 3.31 -31.12 -18.49
N GLU A 495 3.97 -31.92 -19.33
CA GLU A 495 5.18 -32.66 -18.97
C GLU A 495 6.36 -31.72 -18.74
N THR A 496 6.54 -30.73 -19.61
CA THR A 496 7.53 -29.66 -19.44
C THR A 496 7.27 -28.86 -18.16
N ILE A 497 6.03 -28.44 -17.91
CA ILE A 497 5.65 -27.71 -16.70
C ILE A 497 5.97 -28.54 -15.44
N ARG A 498 5.58 -29.82 -15.41
CA ARG A 498 5.92 -30.73 -14.29
C ARG A 498 7.42 -30.84 -14.07
N THR A 499 8.20 -31.02 -15.14
CA THR A 499 9.65 -31.10 -15.06
C THR A 499 10.26 -29.85 -14.44
N ILE A 500 9.76 -28.67 -14.82
CA ILE A 500 10.22 -27.39 -14.25
C ILE A 500 9.83 -27.28 -12.78
N MET A 501 8.61 -27.67 -12.41
CA MET A 501 8.15 -27.67 -11.02
C MET A 501 8.96 -28.65 -10.15
N ASP A 502 9.29 -29.83 -10.66
CA ASP A 502 10.10 -30.83 -9.96
C ASP A 502 11.53 -30.33 -9.73
N ILE A 503 12.13 -29.69 -10.75
CA ILE A 503 13.42 -29.01 -10.60
C ILE A 503 13.29 -27.93 -9.54
N ALA A 504 12.32 -27.02 -9.64
CA ALA A 504 12.13 -25.95 -8.66
C ALA A 504 12.01 -26.48 -7.23
N ALA A 505 11.17 -27.49 -7.00
CA ALA A 505 10.94 -28.09 -5.69
C ALA A 505 12.21 -28.68 -5.05
N GLN A 506 13.13 -29.24 -5.85
CA GLN A 506 14.40 -29.78 -5.35
C GLN A 506 15.33 -28.71 -4.76
N PHE A 507 15.22 -27.44 -5.17
CA PHE A 507 16.05 -26.34 -4.66
C PHE A 507 15.38 -25.53 -3.57
N THR A 508 14.05 -25.56 -3.46
CA THR A 508 13.29 -24.84 -2.43
C THR A 508 13.24 -25.59 -1.09
N ILE A 509 13.56 -26.90 -1.07
CA ILE A 509 13.60 -27.70 0.15
C ILE A 509 15.01 -27.61 0.77
N PRO A 510 15.18 -27.01 1.96
CA PRO A 510 16.42 -27.14 2.71
C PRO A 510 16.61 -28.63 3.04
N ASP A 511 17.79 -29.16 2.74
CA ASP A 511 18.23 -30.49 3.11
C ASP A 511 17.84 -30.82 4.57
N ALA A 512 16.81 -31.65 4.74
CA ALA A 512 16.21 -32.00 6.02
C ALA A 512 17.19 -32.76 6.94
N SER A 513 18.38 -33.11 6.45
CA SER A 513 19.46 -33.70 7.22
C SER A 513 20.24 -32.71 8.10
N ARG A 514 20.04 -31.38 7.94
CA ARG A 514 20.73 -30.33 8.71
C ARG A 514 19.93 -29.70 9.86
N LEU A 515 18.67 -30.10 10.06
CA LEU A 515 17.91 -29.70 11.26
C LEU A 515 18.24 -30.62 12.42
N GLY A 516 19.15 -30.13 13.27
CA GLY A 516 19.58 -30.79 14.49
C GLY A 516 18.41 -31.23 15.37
N LYS A 517 18.59 -32.43 15.93
CA LYS A 517 17.76 -33.11 16.92
C LYS A 517 17.25 -32.13 17.99
N ASN A 518 15.98 -31.74 17.92
CA ASN A 518 15.17 -31.31 19.05
C ASN A 518 13.69 -31.39 18.65
N LYS A 519 13.11 -32.58 18.82
CA LYS A 519 11.68 -32.84 18.64
C LYS A 519 11.05 -32.92 20.04
N PRO A 520 10.08 -32.07 20.41
CA PRO A 520 9.29 -32.29 21.62
C PRO A 520 8.34 -33.50 21.41
N PRO A 521 8.00 -34.26 22.47
CA PRO A 521 7.26 -35.51 22.34
C PRO A 521 5.77 -35.23 22.10
N GLY A 522 5.17 -35.94 21.13
CA GLY A 522 3.72 -36.01 20.96
C GLY A 522 3.14 -35.31 19.73
N LEU A 523 3.46 -35.80 18.53
CA LEU A 523 2.58 -35.70 17.36
C LEU A 523 2.87 -36.89 16.44
N SER A 524 1.86 -37.76 16.29
CA SER A 524 1.91 -38.96 15.47
C SER A 524 1.76 -38.61 13.99
N THR A 525 2.62 -39.22 13.17
CA THR A 525 2.57 -39.15 11.71
C THR A 525 1.45 -40.06 11.19
N ARG A 526 0.36 -39.49 10.69
CA ARG A 526 -0.58 -40.16 9.77
C ARG A 526 -1.02 -39.16 8.71
N GLY A 527 -0.80 -39.49 7.45
CA GLY A 527 -1.32 -38.72 6.32
C GLY A 527 -0.44 -38.67 5.07
N ALA A 528 0.26 -39.75 4.72
CA ALA A 528 0.63 -39.96 3.31
C ALA A 528 -0.58 -40.64 2.65
N VAL A 529 -1.34 -39.89 1.84
CA VAL A 529 -2.39 -40.46 1.00
C VAL A 529 -1.92 -40.41 -0.44
N ASP A 530 -1.53 -41.59 -0.88
CA ASP A 530 -1.35 -42.08 -2.23
C ASP A 530 -2.66 -41.88 -3.04
N LEU A 531 -2.62 -41.14 -4.15
CA LEU A 531 -3.77 -41.02 -5.07
C LEU A 531 -3.46 -41.75 -6.38
N LYS A 532 -3.82 -43.04 -6.39
CA LYS A 532 -3.98 -43.85 -7.59
C LYS A 532 -5.30 -43.52 -8.31
N HIS A 533 -5.27 -43.77 -9.62
CA HIS A 533 -6.32 -43.60 -10.62
C HIS A 533 -7.74 -44.01 -10.21
N GLY A 534 -8.73 -43.28 -10.74
CA GLY A 534 -10.14 -43.65 -10.68
C GLY A 534 -11.01 -42.83 -11.63
N SER A 535 -11.09 -43.26 -12.89
CA SER A 535 -12.08 -42.84 -13.89
C SER A 535 -13.52 -43.04 -13.40
N LYS A 536 -14.42 -42.07 -13.63
CA LYS A 536 -15.80 -42.31 -14.10
C LYS A 536 -16.52 -41.01 -14.48
N GLN A 537 -17.01 -41.00 -15.72
CA GLN A 537 -18.00 -40.09 -16.28
C GLN A 537 -19.30 -40.11 -15.47
N LYS A 538 -19.99 -38.97 -15.41
CA LYS A 538 -21.46 -38.92 -15.55
C LYS A 538 -21.89 -37.57 -16.10
N SER A 539 -22.61 -37.65 -17.21
CA SER A 539 -23.31 -36.61 -17.93
C SER A 539 -24.70 -36.39 -17.35
N GLU A 540 -25.13 -35.15 -17.19
CA GLU A 540 -26.55 -34.78 -17.15
C GLU A 540 -26.73 -33.39 -17.78
N ARG A 541 -27.74 -33.25 -18.63
CA ARG A 541 -28.06 -32.09 -19.46
C ARG A 541 -29.36 -31.42 -18.99
N CYS A 542 -29.44 -30.12 -19.35
CA CYS A 542 -30.61 -29.29 -19.69
C CYS A 542 -31.35 -28.54 -18.55
N PRO A 543 -32.06 -27.42 -18.82
CA PRO A 543 -32.10 -26.56 -20.04
C PRO A 543 -31.96 -25.03 -19.79
N VAL A 544 -31.82 -24.32 -20.90
CA VAL A 544 -31.70 -22.85 -21.06
C VAL A 544 -33.09 -22.18 -21.11
N SER A 545 -33.22 -20.98 -20.52
CA SER A 545 -34.28 -20.02 -20.83
C SER A 545 -33.68 -18.63 -21.11
N ASP A 546 -34.23 -17.98 -22.14
CA ASP A 546 -33.86 -16.66 -22.66
C ASP A 546 -34.23 -15.51 -21.71
N SER A 547 -33.38 -14.48 -21.63
CA SER A 547 -33.84 -13.09 -21.78
C SER A 547 -32.68 -12.10 -21.95
N THR A 548 -32.88 -11.20 -22.90
CA THR A 548 -32.04 -10.09 -23.35
C THR A 548 -31.75 -9.04 -22.27
N THR A 549 -30.48 -8.62 -22.13
CA THR A 549 -30.14 -7.21 -21.79
C THR A 549 -28.77 -6.86 -22.39
N ARG A 550 -28.72 -5.73 -23.12
CA ARG A 550 -27.53 -5.17 -23.78
C ARG A 550 -26.44 -4.82 -22.76
N GLN A 551 -25.25 -5.40 -22.92
CA GLN A 551 -24.00 -4.85 -22.37
C GLN A 551 -23.02 -4.56 -23.52
N ARG A 552 -22.40 -3.38 -23.48
CA ARG A 552 -21.23 -3.04 -24.31
C ARG A 552 -20.11 -4.03 -23.97
N LEU A 553 -19.83 -4.95 -24.88
CA LEU A 553 -18.71 -5.87 -24.78
C LEU A 553 -17.43 -5.15 -25.24
N THR A 554 -16.62 -4.74 -24.28
CA THR A 554 -15.17 -4.66 -24.44
C THR A 554 -14.64 -6.01 -24.93
N LEU A 555 -13.67 -5.98 -25.85
CA LEU A 555 -12.98 -7.14 -26.43
C LEU A 555 -12.74 -8.25 -25.37
N PRO A 556 -13.05 -9.53 -25.67
CA PRO A 556 -12.68 -10.61 -24.77
C PRO A 556 -11.14 -10.69 -24.69
N PRO A 557 -10.55 -10.94 -23.51
CA PRO A 557 -9.14 -11.30 -23.43
C PRO A 557 -8.93 -12.54 -24.30
N SER A 558 -7.91 -12.51 -25.15
CA SER A 558 -7.42 -13.71 -25.84
C SER A 558 -7.24 -14.83 -24.82
N ALA A 559 -7.81 -16.00 -25.10
CA ALA A 559 -7.81 -17.17 -24.24
C ALA A 559 -6.43 -17.86 -24.07
N TYR A 560 -5.33 -17.10 -23.97
CA TYR A 560 -3.97 -17.65 -24.00
C TYR A 560 -2.97 -17.03 -23.01
N ASP A 561 -3.43 -16.21 -22.05
CA ASP A 561 -2.55 -15.59 -21.06
C ASP A 561 -2.68 -16.28 -19.69
N ASN A 562 -2.16 -17.51 -19.59
CA ASN A 562 -1.90 -18.14 -18.30
C ASN A 562 -0.41 -18.03 -17.99
N VAL A 563 -0.04 -17.08 -17.13
CA VAL A 563 1.30 -17.02 -16.54
C VAL A 563 1.21 -17.65 -15.14
N LEU A 564 1.99 -18.70 -14.92
CA LEU A 564 2.25 -19.23 -13.59
C LEU A 564 3.51 -18.54 -13.06
N LEU A 565 3.34 -17.77 -11.98
CA LEU A 565 4.42 -17.15 -11.21
C LEU A 565 4.89 -18.06 -10.08
#